data_AF-A0A1J6HPS5-F1
#
_entry.id   AF-A0A1J6HPS5-F1
#
_cell.length_a   1.000
_cell.length_b   1.000
_cell.length_c   1.000
_cell.angle_alpha   90.00
_cell.angle_beta   90.00
_cell.angle_gamma   90.00
#
_symmetry.space_group_name_H-M   'P 1'
#
loop_
_entity.id
_entity.type
_entity.pdbx_description
1 polymer ?
#
loop_
_entity_poly.entity_id
_entity_poly.type
_entity_poly.pdbx_seq_one_letter_code
_entity_poly.pdbx_strand_id
1 'polypeptide(L)'
;MRLRLAFAGQNLTATLEDNAAARELFAMMPLDLTIDDYSTNEKIAYLPCKLSDDGSARFENEAVGDLCYYAPWGNLAMFHRPYSWSPGLVRLGRLDQGEKPLLVRGKFPLRVQSLI
;
A
#
# COMPACT_ATOMS: atom_id res chain seq x y z
N MET A 1 -13.71 0.67 2.64
CA MET A 1 -13.53 -0.30 1.53
C MET A 1 -12.44 -1.29 1.92
N ARG A 2 -12.44 -2.54 1.43
CA ARG A 2 -11.43 -3.53 1.81
C ARG A 2 -10.75 -4.15 0.59
N LEU A 3 -9.45 -4.39 0.69
CA LEU A 3 -8.66 -5.06 -0.34
C LEU A 3 -8.13 -6.39 0.18
N ARG A 4 -7.94 -7.35 -0.73
CA ARG A 4 -7.08 -8.53 -0.54
C ARG A 4 -5.80 -8.32 -1.32
N LEU A 5 -4.65 -8.55 -0.68
CA LEU A 5 -3.33 -8.58 -1.30
C LEU A 5 -2.75 -10.00 -1.15
N ALA A 6 -2.34 -10.59 -2.28
CA ALA A 6 -1.78 -11.94 -2.32
C ALA A 6 -0.44 -11.96 -3.04
N PHE A 7 0.61 -12.42 -2.35
CA PHE A 7 1.97 -12.56 -2.90
C PHE A 7 2.73 -13.63 -2.11
N ALA A 8 3.70 -14.34 -2.72
CA ALA A 8 4.56 -15.32 -2.04
C ALA A 8 3.82 -16.35 -1.15
N GLY A 9 2.62 -16.79 -1.55
CA GLY A 9 1.78 -17.69 -0.75
C GLY A 9 1.11 -17.04 0.48
N GLN A 10 1.37 -15.76 0.74
CA GLN A 10 0.71 -14.95 1.76
C GLN A 10 -0.63 -14.42 1.23
N ASN A 11 -1.58 -14.28 2.15
CA ASN A 11 -2.84 -13.57 1.93
C ASN A 11 -3.06 -12.61 3.09
N LEU A 12 -3.17 -11.33 2.76
CA LEU A 12 -3.46 -10.26 3.71
C LEU A 12 -4.62 -9.44 3.19
N THR A 13 -5.25 -8.70 4.10
CA THR A 13 -6.31 -7.76 3.80
C THR A 13 -5.92 -6.38 4.28
N ALA A 14 -6.42 -5.36 3.60
CA ALA A 14 -6.24 -3.98 4.00
C ALA A 14 -7.59 -3.29 4.09
N THR A 15 -7.82 -2.58 5.19
CA THR A 15 -8.97 -1.67 5.32
C THR A 15 -8.56 -0.29 4.88
N LEU A 16 -9.21 0.20 3.83
CA LEU A 16 -8.96 1.53 3.28
C LEU A 16 -9.72 2.60 4.05
N GLU A 17 -9.07 3.76 4.20
CA GLU A 17 -9.69 4.99 4.69
C GLU A 17 -10.75 5.50 3.71
N ASP A 18 -11.65 6.35 4.22
CA ASP A 18 -12.67 7.00 3.40
C ASP A 18 -12.15 8.32 2.82
N ASN A 19 -11.19 8.23 1.89
CA ASN A 19 -10.60 9.38 1.20
C ASN A 19 -10.57 9.18 -0.33
N ALA A 20 -10.33 10.26 -1.07
CA ALA A 20 -10.41 10.26 -2.53
C ALA A 20 -9.40 9.29 -3.17
N ALA A 21 -8.14 9.31 -2.73
CA ALA A 21 -7.09 8.42 -3.24
C ALA A 21 -7.41 6.94 -3.00
N ALA A 22 -7.96 6.59 -1.82
CA ALA A 22 -8.39 5.23 -1.50
C ALA A 22 -9.53 4.75 -2.41
N ARG A 23 -10.51 5.62 -2.70
CA ARG A 23 -11.62 5.30 -3.62
C ARG A 23 -11.12 5.13 -5.05
N GLU A 24 -10.19 5.97 -5.49
CA GLU A 24 -9.57 5.88 -6.81
C GLU A 24 -8.77 4.57 -6.96
N LEU A 25 -7.93 4.22 -5.98
CA LEU A 25 -7.25 2.92 -5.96
C LEU A 25 -8.26 1.76 -6.03
N PHE A 26 -9.33 1.81 -5.23
CA PHE A 26 -10.34 0.76 -5.19
C PHE A 26 -11.05 0.58 -6.53
N ALA A 27 -11.27 1.67 -7.29
CA ALA A 27 -11.87 1.63 -8.62
C ALA A 27 -10.97 1.00 -9.70
N MET A 28 -9.66 0.86 -9.44
CA MET A 28 -8.72 0.20 -10.36
C MET A 28 -8.71 -1.33 -10.23
N MET A 29 -9.47 -1.89 -9.29
CA MET A 29 -9.42 -3.33 -9.02
C MET A 29 -10.07 -4.15 -10.15
N PRO A 30 -9.54 -5.35 -10.47
CA PRO A 30 -8.36 -5.98 -9.88
C PRO A 30 -7.03 -5.50 -10.50
N LEU A 31 -5.93 -5.65 -9.76
CA LEU A 31 -4.57 -5.37 -10.25
C LEU A 31 -3.65 -6.58 -10.13
N ASP A 32 -2.86 -6.83 -11.17
CA ASP A 32 -1.71 -7.73 -11.15
C ASP A 32 -0.43 -6.89 -11.24
N LEU A 33 0.28 -6.80 -10.12
CA LEU A 33 1.47 -5.97 -9.91
C LEU A 33 2.69 -6.84 -9.57
N THR A 34 3.79 -6.18 -9.27
CA THR A 34 4.95 -6.79 -8.64
C THR A 34 5.26 -6.07 -7.33
N ILE A 35 5.43 -6.84 -6.26
CA ILE A 35 5.86 -6.34 -4.95
C ILE A 35 7.35 -6.65 -4.76
N ASP A 36 8.10 -5.67 -4.27
CA ASP A 36 9.55 -5.79 -4.03
C ASP A 36 9.93 -5.20 -2.67
N ASP A 37 11.05 -5.66 -2.12
CA ASP A 37 11.67 -4.99 -0.97
C ASP A 37 12.19 -3.61 -1.38
N TYR A 38 11.94 -2.61 -0.54
CA TYR A 38 12.53 -1.29 -0.74
C TYR A 38 12.99 -0.71 0.60
N SER A 39 14.19 -0.13 0.58
CA SER A 39 14.84 0.36 1.80
C SER A 39 14.91 -0.73 2.88
N THR A 40 14.77 -0.35 4.15
CA THR A 40 14.89 -1.24 5.31
C THR A 40 13.57 -1.50 6.02
N ASN A 41 12.50 -0.79 5.63
CA ASN A 41 11.25 -0.69 6.38
C ASN A 41 9.97 -0.87 5.55
N GLU A 42 10.05 -1.02 4.23
CA GLU A 42 8.86 -1.09 3.39
C GLU A 42 8.99 -2.07 2.21
N LYS A 43 7.84 -2.43 1.67
CA LYS A 43 7.71 -3.02 0.34
C LYS A 43 6.96 -2.06 -0.58
N ILE A 44 7.32 -2.06 -1.86
CA ILE A 44 6.66 -1.21 -2.85
C ILE A 44 6.06 -2.00 -4.00
N ALA A 45 5.03 -1.44 -4.62
CA ALA A 45 4.45 -1.94 -5.86
C ALA A 45 3.95 -0.77 -6.73
N TYR A 46 4.45 -0.66 -7.96
CA TYR A 46 4.05 0.42 -8.87
C TYR A 46 2.64 0.22 -9.40
N LEU A 47 1.83 1.28 -9.43
CA LEU A 47 0.51 1.28 -10.05
C LEU A 47 0.63 1.46 -11.58
N PRO A 48 -0.35 0.98 -12.37
CA PRO A 48 -0.35 1.16 -13.82
C PRO A 48 -0.52 2.64 -14.24
N CYS A 49 -1.09 3.47 -13.37
CA CYS A 49 -1.18 4.91 -13.51
C CYS A 49 -1.13 5.57 -12.12
N LYS A 50 -0.78 6.87 -12.09
CA LYS A 50 -0.79 7.66 -10.87
C LYS A 50 -2.22 7.94 -10.40
N LEU A 51 -2.40 7.94 -9.09
CA LEU A 51 -3.58 8.53 -8.45
C LEU A 51 -3.52 10.06 -8.58
N SER A 52 -4.67 10.71 -8.50
CA SER A 52 -4.82 12.15 -8.66
C SER A 52 -4.31 12.95 -7.46
N ASP A 53 -4.26 12.33 -6.27
CA ASP A 53 -3.76 12.97 -5.04
C ASP A 53 -2.23 13.13 -5.09
N ASP A 54 -1.76 14.35 -4.83
CA ASP A 54 -0.34 14.72 -4.88
C ASP A 54 0.41 14.48 -3.56
N GLY A 55 -0.29 14.08 -2.49
CA GLY A 55 0.29 13.86 -1.17
C GLY A 55 0.78 15.14 -0.49
N SER A 56 0.13 16.28 -0.81
CA SER A 56 0.37 17.57 -0.15
C SER A 56 -0.13 17.59 1.30
N ALA A 57 -1.17 16.81 1.62
CA ALA A 57 -1.72 16.72 2.97
C ALA A 57 -0.86 15.81 3.86
N ARG A 58 -0.30 16.38 4.93
CA ARG A 58 0.38 15.61 5.98
C ARG A 58 -0.64 14.83 6.81
N PHE A 59 -0.28 13.60 7.16
CA PHE A 59 -0.94 12.84 8.21
C PHE A 59 0.02 12.55 9.36
N GLU A 60 -0.54 12.24 10.52
CA GLU A 60 0.19 11.85 11.73
C GLU A 60 -0.20 10.43 12.17
N ASN A 61 0.46 9.95 13.24
CA ASN A 61 0.27 8.63 13.82
C ASN A 61 0.64 7.50 12.85
N GLU A 62 1.79 7.65 12.21
CA GLU A 62 2.44 6.61 11.40
C GLU A 62 2.55 5.31 12.19
N ALA A 63 2.14 4.21 11.57
CA ALA A 63 2.11 2.92 12.22
C ALA A 63 2.67 1.83 11.31
N VAL A 64 3.32 0.85 11.93
CA VAL A 64 3.67 -0.41 11.27
C VAL A 64 2.38 -1.05 10.75
N GLY A 65 2.38 -1.46 9.48
CA GLY A 65 1.20 -1.95 8.78
C GLY A 65 0.41 -0.87 8.02
N ASP A 66 0.86 0.39 7.99
CA ASP A 66 0.25 1.40 7.12
C ASP A 66 0.45 1.02 5.63
N LEU A 67 -0.63 1.21 4.86
CA LEU A 67 -0.66 1.14 3.40
C LEU A 67 -0.78 2.56 2.86
N CYS A 68 0.25 3.00 2.15
CA CYS A 68 0.35 4.34 1.60
C CYS A 68 0.49 4.33 0.07
N TYR A 69 0.19 5.45 -0.55
CA TYR A 69 0.57 5.81 -1.90
C TYR A 69 1.68 6.85 -1.86
N TYR A 70 2.72 6.67 -2.66
CA TYR A 70 3.78 7.65 -2.82
C TYR A 70 3.64 8.36 -4.17
N ALA A 71 3.06 9.56 -4.15
CA ALA A 71 2.68 10.34 -5.33
C ALA A 71 3.83 10.70 -6.29
N PRO A 72 5.06 11.00 -5.81
CA PRO A 72 6.17 11.29 -6.72
C PRO A 72 6.45 10.15 -7.70
N TRP A 73 6.28 8.90 -7.28
CA TRP A 73 6.63 7.72 -8.06
C TRP A 73 5.42 6.96 -8.59
N GLY A 74 4.25 7.11 -7.99
CA GLY A 74 3.06 6.38 -8.40
C GLY A 74 3.03 4.93 -7.88
N ASN A 75 3.58 4.66 -6.69
CA ASN A 75 3.61 3.32 -6.12
C ASN A 75 2.84 3.23 -4.80
N LEU A 76 2.39 2.02 -4.50
CA LEU A 76 2.02 1.60 -3.16
C LEU A 76 3.28 1.45 -2.30
N ALA A 77 3.20 1.83 -1.05
CA ALA A 77 4.20 1.65 0.00
C ALA A 77 3.53 0.93 1.17
N MET A 78 4.11 -0.19 1.60
CA MET A 78 3.59 -1.05 2.66
C MET A 78 4.65 -1.16 3.75
N PHE A 79 4.42 -0.47 4.88
CA PHE A 79 5.42 -0.34 5.93
C PHE A 79 5.41 -1.54 6.88
N HIS A 80 6.55 -2.19 7.01
CA HIS A 80 6.74 -3.35 7.90
C HIS A 80 7.66 -3.07 9.10
N ARG A 81 8.11 -1.82 9.24
CA ARG A 81 8.86 -1.28 10.38
C ARG A 81 8.48 0.19 10.58
N PRO A 82 8.84 0.81 11.72
CA PRO A 82 8.59 2.23 11.95
C PRO A 82 9.12 3.09 10.80
N TYR A 83 8.38 4.14 10.49
CA TYR A 83 8.71 5.12 9.47
C TYR A 83 8.21 6.50 9.93
N SER A 84 8.57 7.52 9.17
CA SER A 84 8.06 8.88 9.36
C SER A 84 7.48 9.37 8.05
N TRP A 85 6.42 10.16 8.14
CA TRP A 85 5.82 10.78 6.97
C TRP A 85 6.84 11.61 6.20
N SER A 86 6.73 11.59 4.88
CA SER A 86 7.53 12.38 3.94
C SER A 86 6.61 13.02 2.91
N PRO A 87 6.99 14.17 2.31
CA PRO A 87 6.20 14.82 1.28
C PRO A 87 5.80 13.85 0.15
N GLY A 88 4.53 13.85 -0.23
CA GLY A 88 3.99 12.96 -1.26
C GLY A 88 3.47 11.61 -0.75
N LEU A 89 3.56 11.30 0.54
CA LEU A 89 2.90 10.13 1.13
C LEU A 89 1.44 10.43 1.45
N VAL A 90 0.54 9.63 0.87
CA VAL A 90 -0.90 9.60 1.15
C VAL A 90 -1.22 8.30 1.87
N ARG A 91 -1.87 8.34 3.03
CA ARG A 91 -2.34 7.11 3.68
C ARG A 91 -3.62 6.62 3.00
N LEU A 92 -3.58 5.40 2.47
CA LEU A 92 -4.74 4.77 1.85
C LEU A 92 -5.51 3.91 2.84
N GLY A 93 -4.82 3.35 3.84
CA GLY A 93 -5.41 2.43 4.79
C GLY A 93 -4.37 1.70 5.64
N ARG A 94 -4.78 0.57 6.21
CA ARG A 94 -3.94 -0.29 7.06
C ARG A 94 -4.13 -1.76 6.75
N LEU A 95 -3.07 -2.53 6.92
CA LEU A 95 -3.11 -3.99 6.87
C LEU A 95 -3.81 -4.54 8.12
N ASP A 96 -4.82 -5.40 7.93
CA ASP A 96 -5.65 -5.91 9.02
C ASP A 96 -4.88 -6.95 9.87
N GLN A 97 -3.97 -7.71 9.27
CA GLN A 97 -3.15 -8.72 9.94
C GLN A 97 -1.81 -8.17 10.46
N GLY A 98 -1.57 -6.86 10.35
CA GLY A 98 -0.27 -6.24 10.61
C GLY A 98 0.78 -6.58 9.55
N GLU A 99 2.05 -6.43 9.92
CA GLU A 99 3.19 -6.40 9.01
C GLU A 99 3.86 -7.74 8.72
N LYS A 100 3.62 -8.77 9.56
CA LYS A 100 4.36 -10.03 9.49
C LYS A 100 4.44 -10.65 8.07
N PRO A 101 3.37 -10.64 7.25
CA PRO A 101 3.45 -11.15 5.88
C PRO A 101 4.46 -10.41 4.99
N LEU A 102 4.69 -9.12 5.26
CA LEU A 102 5.65 -8.28 4.54
C LEU A 102 7.11 -8.62 4.88
N LEU A 103 7.39 -9.46 5.88
CA LEU A 103 8.77 -9.82 6.23
C LEU A 103 9.39 -10.86 5.27
N VAL A 104 8.58 -11.46 4.39
CA VAL A 104 9.08 -12.35 3.33
C VAL A 104 9.91 -11.54 2.34
N ARG A 105 11.21 -11.82 2.26
CA ARG A 105 12.16 -11.11 1.41
C ARG A 105 12.10 -11.58 -0.04
N GLY A 106 12.37 -10.65 -0.96
CA GLY A 106 12.39 -10.86 -2.39
C GLY A 106 11.27 -10.14 -3.14
N LYS A 107 11.29 -10.37 -4.44
CA LYS A 107 10.38 -9.81 -5.44
C LYS A 107 9.38 -10.87 -5.89
N PHE A 108 8.09 -10.53 -5.85
CA PHE A 108 7.02 -11.48 -6.14
C PHE A 108 5.89 -10.86 -6.97
N PRO A 109 5.16 -11.67 -7.76
CA PRO A 109 3.86 -11.26 -8.27
C PRO A 109 2.93 -10.89 -7.11
N LEU A 110 2.24 -9.76 -7.24
CA LEU A 110 1.26 -9.27 -6.28
C LEU A 110 -0.09 -9.17 -6.97
N ARG A 111 -1.08 -9.89 -6.47
CA ARG A 111 -2.47 -9.73 -6.89
C ARG A 111 -3.23 -8.92 -5.85
N VAL A 112 -3.90 -7.86 -6.31
CA VAL A 112 -4.74 -6.98 -5.48
C VAL A 112 -6.18 -7.06 -5.98
N GLN A 113 -7.11 -7.32 -5.06
CA GLN A 113 -8.53 -7.47 -5.39
C GLN A 113 -9.38 -6.72 -4.38
N SER A 114 -10.50 -6.16 -4.82
CA SER A 114 -11.54 -5.66 -3.91
C SER A 114 -12.22 -6.82 -3.18
N LEU A 115 -12.56 -6.59 -1.92
CA LEU A 115 -13.45 -7.44 -1.14
C LEU A 115 -14.78 -6.71 -0.97
N ILE A 116 -15.87 -7.42 -1.29
CA ILE A 116 -17.26 -6.98 -1.10
C ILE A 116 -17.69 -7.30 0.33
#